data_AF-A0A5C4SU22-F1
#
_entry.id   AF-A0A5C4SU22-F1
#
_cell.length_a   1.000
_cell.length_b   1.000
_cell.length_c   1.000
_cell.angle_alpha   90.00
_cell.angle_beta   90.00
_cell.angle_gamma   90.00
#
_symmetry.space_group_name_H-M   'P 1'
#
loop_
_entity.id
_entity.type
_entity.pdbx_description
1 polymer ?
#
loop_
_entity_poly.entity_id
_entity_poly.type
_entity_poly.pdbx_seq_one_letter_code
_entity_poly.pdbx_strand_id
1 'polypeptide(L)'
;MNNKVIFLSRFIDEFLDKGVKRRSFQTVIGGVEFQINKIARNKFDKKLKFNEDEIIEAFKLNDFTIMNNFGRKQNWEKWKNGTELPESYFINVKSSQLKRLISTIVKTPKENWKPETILEVENLKISLNEFWESNKHILN
;
A
#
# COMPACT_ATOMS: atom_id res chain seq x y z
N MET A 1 -4.89 -4.21 20.51
CA MET A 1 -4.64 -4.01 19.07
C MET A 1 -5.77 -3.14 18.53
N ASN A 2 -5.47 -2.05 17.82
CA ASN A 2 -6.47 -1.09 17.35
C ASN A 2 -7.29 -1.70 16.18
N ASN A 3 -8.62 -1.64 16.24
CA ASN A 3 -9.52 -2.13 15.19
C ASN A 3 -9.17 -1.61 13.79
N LYS A 4 -8.72 -0.36 13.69
CA LYS A 4 -8.22 0.22 12.43
C LYS A 4 -6.98 -0.49 11.91
N VAL A 5 -6.06 -0.87 12.79
CA VAL A 5 -4.83 -1.61 12.43
C VAL A 5 -5.19 -3.01 11.95
N ILE A 6 -6.16 -3.67 12.57
CA ILE A 6 -6.64 -5.00 12.13
C ILE A 6 -7.24 -4.91 10.73
N PHE A 7 -8.16 -3.96 10.52
CA PHE A 7 -8.76 -3.72 9.21
C PHE A 7 -7.69 -3.43 8.15
N LEU A 8 -6.73 -2.57 8.48
CA LEU A 8 -5.66 -2.18 7.57
C LEU A 8 -4.70 -3.36 7.28
N SER A 9 -4.42 -4.20 8.28
CA SER A 9 -3.60 -5.41 8.09
C SER A 9 -4.26 -6.34 7.09
N ARG A 10 -5.56 -6.61 7.21
CA ARG A 10 -6.30 -7.43 6.24
C ARG A 10 -6.28 -6.84 4.84
N PHE A 11 -6.48 -5.52 4.75
CA PHE A 11 -6.42 -4.81 3.47
C PHE A 11 -5.04 -4.95 2.80
N ILE A 12 -3.96 -4.80 3.58
CA ILE A 12 -2.60 -4.92 3.07
C ILE A 12 -2.32 -6.35 2.58
N ASP A 13 -2.70 -7.35 3.35
CA ASP A 13 -2.47 -8.77 3.02
C ASP A 13 -3.20 -9.18 1.73
N GLU A 14 -4.44 -8.71 1.56
CA GLU A 14 -5.27 -9.09 0.41
C GLU A 14 -4.86 -8.37 -0.89
N PHE A 15 -4.46 -7.11 -0.80
CA PHE A 15 -4.30 -6.26 -1.99
C PHE A 15 -2.87 -5.86 -2.32
N LEU A 16 -1.90 -6.00 -1.41
CA LEU A 16 -0.52 -5.56 -1.63
C LEU A 16 0.46 -6.71 -1.67
N ASP A 17 1.26 -6.77 -2.73
CA ASP A 17 2.28 -7.80 -2.89
C ASP A 17 3.57 -7.49 -2.13
N LYS A 18 4.13 -8.54 -1.50
CA LYS A 18 5.50 -8.54 -0.96
C LYS A 18 6.52 -8.47 -2.11
N GLY A 19 7.41 -7.48 -2.06
CA GLY A 19 8.52 -7.35 -3.00
C GLY A 19 9.83 -7.86 -2.40
N VAL A 20 10.54 -8.73 -3.13
CA VAL A 20 11.85 -9.28 -2.71
C VAL A 20 13.04 -8.49 -3.27
N LYS A 21 12.85 -7.73 -4.37
CA LYS A 21 13.91 -6.94 -5.01
C LYS A 21 13.71 -5.44 -4.80
N ARG A 22 14.68 -4.80 -4.12
CA ARG A 22 14.71 -3.37 -3.82
C ARG A 22 15.03 -2.55 -5.08
N ARG A 23 14.02 -2.18 -5.88
CA ARG A 23 14.24 -1.18 -6.94
C ARG A 23 14.11 0.23 -6.35
N SER A 24 15.24 0.76 -5.88
CA SER A 24 15.42 2.16 -5.44
C SER A 24 14.61 2.58 -4.20
N PHE A 25 14.94 3.77 -3.67
CA PHE A 25 14.49 4.44 -2.44
C PHE A 25 12.97 4.63 -2.22
N GLN A 26 12.10 3.95 -2.95
CA GLN A 26 10.70 4.37 -3.13
C GLN A 26 9.74 3.88 -2.04
N THR A 27 10.19 3.12 -1.04
CA THR A 27 9.39 2.64 0.11
C THR A 27 9.27 3.62 1.26
N VAL A 28 9.00 4.89 0.95
CA VAL A 28 8.83 5.91 1.99
C VAL A 28 7.40 5.85 2.54
N ILE A 29 7.28 5.72 3.87
CA ILE A 29 6.00 5.63 4.57
C ILE A 29 5.00 6.73 4.17
N GLY A 30 5.44 7.99 4.07
CA GLY A 30 4.56 9.10 3.70
C GLY A 30 3.93 8.95 2.30
N GLY A 31 4.62 8.28 1.36
CA GLY A 31 4.06 7.96 0.05
C GLY A 31 3.00 6.87 0.11
N VAL A 32 3.23 5.85 0.94
CA VAL A 32 2.31 4.73 1.15
C VAL A 32 1.05 5.17 1.89
N GLU A 33 1.21 5.93 2.98
CA GLU A 33 0.12 6.52 3.75
C GLU A 33 -0.83 7.28 2.85
N PHE A 34 -0.29 8.16 2.00
CA PHE A 34 -1.10 8.96 1.10
C PHE A 34 -1.96 8.10 0.17
N GLN A 35 -1.38 7.04 -0.44
CA GLN A 35 -2.11 6.18 -1.36
C GLN A 35 -3.18 5.35 -0.65
N ILE A 36 -2.87 4.76 0.51
CA ILE A 36 -3.82 3.98 1.31
C ILE A 36 -5.00 4.85 1.74
N ASN A 37 -4.74 6.01 2.32
CA ASN A 37 -5.78 6.94 2.74
C ASN A 37 -6.59 7.49 1.54
N LYS A 38 -5.99 7.57 0.35
CA LYS A 38 -6.71 7.95 -0.86
C LYS A 38 -7.68 6.85 -1.28
N ILE A 39 -7.26 5.58 -1.29
CA ILE A 39 -8.12 4.44 -1.63
C ILE A 39 -9.25 4.32 -0.60
N ALA A 40 -8.91 4.28 0.69
CA ALA A 40 -9.86 4.11 1.79
C ALA A 40 -11.02 5.11 1.74
N ARG A 41 -10.72 6.40 1.57
CA ARG A 41 -11.74 7.45 1.50
C ARG A 41 -12.65 7.39 0.27
N ASN A 42 -12.19 6.78 -0.82
CA ASN A 42 -12.96 6.67 -2.06
C ASN A 42 -13.74 5.37 -2.17
N LYS A 43 -13.29 4.31 -1.50
CA LYS A 43 -13.83 2.95 -1.66
C LYS A 43 -14.58 2.43 -0.45
N PHE A 44 -14.27 2.94 0.75
CA PHE A 44 -14.82 2.44 2.00
C PHE A 44 -15.68 3.52 2.67
N ASP A 45 -15.06 4.38 3.49
CA ASP A 45 -15.71 5.50 4.17
C ASP A 45 -14.85 6.76 4.02
N LYS A 46 -15.48 7.86 3.61
CA LYS A 46 -14.84 9.18 3.45
C LYS A 46 -14.17 9.69 4.73
N LYS A 47 -14.64 9.27 5.91
CA LYS A 47 -14.09 9.61 7.23
C LYS A 47 -12.99 8.64 7.67
N LEU A 48 -12.82 7.50 7.01
CA LEU A 48 -11.77 6.54 7.36
C LEU A 48 -10.40 7.11 6.97
N LYS A 49 -9.58 7.35 8.00
CA LYS A 49 -8.20 7.82 7.88
C LYS A 49 -7.31 7.04 8.85
N PHE A 50 -6.17 6.63 8.34
CA PHE A 50 -5.09 6.00 9.07
C PHE A 50 -3.93 6.97 9.25
N ASN A 51 -3.31 6.98 10.42
CA ASN A 51 -2.07 7.73 10.66
C ASN A 51 -0.83 6.88 10.33
N GLU A 52 0.35 7.50 10.37
CA GLU A 52 1.63 6.86 10.06
C GLU A 52 1.87 5.61 10.92
N ASP A 53 1.64 5.71 12.24
CA ASP A 53 1.87 4.62 13.19
C ASP A 53 0.96 3.41 12.94
N GLU A 54 -0.33 3.65 12.68
CA GLU A 54 -1.31 2.62 12.35
C GLU A 54 -0.92 1.86 11.08
N ILE A 55 -0.39 2.57 10.09
CA ILE A 55 0.09 1.97 8.84
C ILE A 55 1.35 1.15 9.09
N ILE A 56 2.33 1.70 9.81
CA ILE A 56 3.56 0.99 10.15
C ILE A 56 3.23 -0.31 10.90
N GLU A 57 2.34 -0.25 11.88
CA GLU A 57 1.91 -1.41 12.67
C GLU A 57 1.24 -2.46 11.78
N ALA A 58 0.28 -2.06 10.93
CA ALA A 58 -0.43 -2.98 10.03
C ALA A 58 0.49 -3.67 9.01
N PHE A 59 1.51 -2.96 8.51
CA PHE A 59 2.49 -3.57 7.61
C PHE A 59 3.43 -4.53 8.35
N LYS A 60 3.84 -4.21 9.58
CA LYS A 60 4.63 -5.14 10.41
C LYS A 60 3.88 -6.45 10.69
N LEU A 61 2.56 -6.38 10.92
CA LEU A 61 1.71 -7.57 11.12
C LEU A 61 1.70 -8.50 9.90
N ASN A 62 1.99 -7.98 8.71
CA ASN A 62 2.08 -8.75 7.48
C ASN A 62 3.54 -8.97 7.02
N ASP A 63 4.52 -8.89 7.93
CA ASP A 63 5.96 -9.04 7.66
C ASP A 63 6.57 -8.06 6.64
N PHE A 64 5.93 -6.92 6.39
CA PHE A 64 6.52 -5.89 5.54
C PHE A 64 7.48 -5.00 6.33
N THR A 65 8.54 -4.57 5.64
CA THR A 65 9.49 -3.57 6.12
C THR A 65 9.26 -2.26 5.40
N ILE A 66 9.00 -1.23 6.19
CA ILE A 66 8.79 0.14 5.72
C ILE A 66 10.00 1.00 6.07
N MET A 67 10.38 1.88 5.15
CA MET A 67 11.35 2.92 5.46
C MET A 67 10.64 4.16 6.01
N ASN A 68 11.02 4.57 7.22
CA ASN A 68 10.60 5.86 7.76
C ASN A 68 11.11 7.01 6.90
N ASN A 69 10.33 8.09 6.86
CA ASN A 69 10.60 9.26 6.04
C ASN A 69 11.76 10.13 6.57
N PHE A 70 12.30 9.80 7.76
CA PHE A 70 13.30 10.59 8.45
C PHE A 70 14.51 9.76 8.87
N GLY A 71 15.70 10.25 8.50
CA GLY A 71 16.94 9.91 9.20
C GLY A 71 18.00 9.11 8.45
N ARG A 72 18.15 9.22 7.13
CA ARG A 72 19.46 8.86 6.54
C ARG A 72 20.43 10.01 6.84
N LYS A 73 21.15 9.95 7.97
CA LYS A 73 22.50 10.54 7.98
C LYS A 73 23.22 9.90 6.78
N GLN A 74 23.46 10.68 5.73
CA GLN A 74 24.23 10.20 4.59
C GLN A 74 25.62 9.85 5.13
N ASN A 75 25.91 8.55 5.23
CA ASN A 75 27.25 8.09 5.53
C ASN A 75 27.94 7.78 4.20
N TRP A 76 28.87 8.65 3.80
CA TRP A 76 29.65 8.56 2.57
C TRP A 76 30.36 7.20 2.42
N GLU A 77 30.78 6.60 3.53
CA GLU A 77 31.44 5.28 3.54
C GLU A 77 30.49 4.13 3.16
N LYS A 78 29.22 4.18 3.59
CA LYS A 78 28.19 3.19 3.19
C LYS A 78 27.80 3.29 1.71
N TRP A 79 28.03 4.44 1.08
CA TRP A 79 27.79 4.64 -0.34
C TRP A 79 28.97 4.10 -1.17
N LYS A 80 30.20 4.31 -0.69
CA LYS A 80 31.45 3.85 -1.32
C LYS A 80 31.60 2.32 -1.33
N ASN A 81 31.16 1.63 -0.28
CA ASN A 81 31.34 0.18 -0.11
C ASN A 81 30.18 -0.68 -0.65
N GLY A 82 29.18 -0.07 -1.30
CA GLY A 82 27.93 -0.74 -1.62
C GLY A 82 26.99 -0.75 -0.42
N THR A 83 25.77 -0.27 -0.61
CA THR A 83 24.77 -0.20 0.47
C THR A 83 24.36 -1.63 0.84
N GLU A 84 24.73 -2.11 2.03
CA GLU A 84 24.15 -3.31 2.61
C GLU A 84 22.62 -3.23 2.48
N LEU A 85 22.07 -4.15 1.70
CA LEU A 85 20.63 -4.29 1.53
C LEU A 85 20.11 -4.91 2.83
N PRO A 86 19.16 -4.28 3.53
CA PRO A 86 18.49 -4.95 4.64
C PRO A 86 17.83 -6.23 4.11
N GLU A 87 18.05 -7.35 4.78
CA GLU A 87 17.49 -8.68 4.48
C GLU A 87 16.01 -8.77 4.85
N SER A 88 15.18 -7.86 4.35
CA SER A 88 13.82 -7.67 4.85
C SER A 88 12.82 -7.46 3.71
N TYR A 89 11.62 -8.04 3.76
CA TYR A 89 10.60 -7.86 2.72
C TYR A 89 10.18 -6.39 2.62
N PHE A 90 10.08 -5.83 1.41
CA PHE A 90 9.73 -4.42 1.21
C PHE A 90 8.41 -4.27 0.46
N ILE A 91 7.72 -3.15 0.66
CA ILE A 91 6.55 -2.79 -0.16
C ILE A 91 7.03 -2.44 -1.58
N ASN A 92 6.54 -3.11 -2.61
CA ASN A 92 6.77 -2.64 -3.96
C ASN A 92 5.76 -1.53 -4.31
N VAL A 93 6.05 -0.27 -3.95
CA VAL A 93 5.17 0.88 -4.23
C VAL A 93 4.96 1.18 -5.73
N LYS A 94 5.70 0.50 -6.61
CA LYS A 94 5.52 0.56 -8.07
C LYS A 94 4.96 -0.73 -8.64
N SER A 95 4.47 -1.65 -7.80
CA SER A 95 3.80 -2.84 -8.27
C SER A 95 2.68 -2.42 -9.23
N SER A 96 2.52 -3.20 -10.30
CA SER A 96 1.35 -3.10 -11.17
C SER A 96 0.10 -3.07 -10.30
N GLN A 97 0.04 -3.93 -9.28
CA GLN A 97 -1.05 -4.04 -8.33
C GLN A 97 -1.42 -2.72 -7.64
N LEU A 98 -0.48 -1.99 -7.04
CA LEU A 98 -0.78 -0.71 -6.39
C LEU A 98 -1.25 0.33 -7.40
N LYS A 99 -0.66 0.35 -8.61
CA LYS A 99 -1.13 1.23 -9.69
C LYS A 99 -2.56 0.88 -10.12
N ARG A 100 -2.91 -0.40 -10.21
CA ARG A 100 -4.27 -0.86 -10.52
C ARG A 100 -5.26 -0.48 -9.44
N LEU A 101 -4.89 -0.67 -8.16
CA LEU A 101 -5.71 -0.24 -7.01
C LEU A 101 -6.00 1.26 -7.07
N ILE A 102 -5.00 2.10 -7.34
CA ILE A 102 -5.22 3.54 -7.49
C ILE A 102 -6.16 3.85 -8.67
N SER A 103 -6.02 3.11 -9.78
CA SER A 103 -6.89 3.25 -10.95
C SER A 103 -8.36 2.91 -10.67
N THR A 104 -8.67 2.11 -9.64
CA THR A 104 -10.07 1.80 -9.26
C THR A 104 -10.86 3.05 -8.86
N ILE A 105 -10.18 4.13 -8.44
CA ILE A 105 -10.80 5.40 -8.07
C ILE A 105 -11.40 6.12 -9.30
N VAL A 106 -10.90 5.80 -10.50
CA VAL A 106 -11.39 6.42 -11.73
C VAL A 106 -12.77 5.86 -12.08
N LYS A 107 -13.72 6.77 -12.35
CA LYS A 107 -15.10 6.40 -12.70
C LYS A 107 -15.18 5.70 -14.06
N THR A 108 -14.50 6.25 -15.06
CA THR A 108 -14.50 5.74 -16.43
C THR A 108 -13.08 5.38 -16.89
N PRO A 109 -12.88 4.25 -17.58
CA PRO A 109 -11.60 3.93 -18.19
C PRO A 109 -11.12 5.06 -19.12
N LYS A 110 -9.79 5.27 -19.20
CA LYS A 110 -9.23 6.21 -20.16
C LYS A 110 -9.13 5.57 -21.53
N GLU A 111 -9.22 6.37 -22.59
CA GLU A 111 -9.17 5.91 -23.99
C GLU A 111 -7.92 5.07 -24.32
N ASN A 112 -6.80 5.34 -23.66
CA ASN A 112 -5.53 4.63 -23.87
C ASN A 112 -5.35 3.37 -23.00
N TRP A 113 -6.37 2.96 -22.24
CA TRP A 113 -6.28 1.74 -21.44
C TRP A 113 -6.46 0.51 -22.33
N LYS A 114 -5.58 -0.47 -22.15
CA LYS A 114 -5.74 -1.77 -22.81
C LYS A 114 -6.98 -2.49 -22.24
N PRO A 115 -7.72 -3.27 -23.04
CA PRO A 115 -8.89 -4.02 -22.56
C PRO A 115 -8.61 -4.86 -21.30
N GLU A 116 -7.44 -5.51 -21.21
CA GLU A 116 -7.07 -6.33 -20.05
C GLU A 116 -6.92 -5.47 -18.79
N THR A 117 -6.38 -4.26 -18.93
CA THR A 117 -6.27 -3.30 -17.82
C THR A 117 -7.64 -2.85 -17.32
N ILE A 118 -8.60 -2.69 -18.23
CA ILE A 118 -9.97 -2.32 -17.87
C ILE A 118 -10.59 -3.45 -17.03
N LEU A 119 -10.51 -4.69 -17.52
CA LEU A 119 -11.02 -5.86 -16.82
C LEU A 119 -10.37 -6.05 -15.44
N GLU A 120 -9.04 -5.92 -15.34
CA GLU A 120 -8.31 -5.96 -14.07
C GLU A 120 -8.85 -4.92 -13.06
N VAL A 121 -9.07 -3.68 -13.52
CA VAL A 121 -9.55 -2.59 -12.66
C VAL A 121 -11.00 -2.79 -12.24
N GLU A 122 -11.88 -3.25 -13.13
CA GLU A 122 -13.28 -3.53 -12.79
C GLU A 122 -13.39 -4.70 -11.81
N ASN A 123 -12.61 -5.76 -12.00
CA ASN A 123 -12.55 -6.87 -11.03
C ASN A 123 -12.05 -6.39 -9.66
N LEU A 124 -11.01 -5.54 -9.61
CA LEU A 124 -10.54 -4.97 -8.35
C LEU A 124 -11.58 -4.07 -7.68
N LYS A 125 -12.42 -3.35 -8.43
CA LYS A 125 -13.54 -2.58 -7.84
C LYS A 125 -14.53 -3.50 -7.15
N ILE A 126 -14.84 -4.66 -7.74
CA ILE A 126 -15.72 -5.67 -7.15
C ILE A 126 -15.09 -6.21 -5.86
N SER A 127 -13.83 -6.67 -5.92
CA SER A 127 -13.13 -7.21 -4.74
C SER A 127 -13.01 -6.19 -3.60
N LEU A 128 -12.80 -4.90 -3.90
CA LEU A 128 -12.77 -3.86 -2.87
C LEU A 128 -14.14 -3.67 -2.18
N ASN A 129 -15.23 -3.78 -2.92
CA ASN A 129 -16.57 -3.70 -2.34
C ASN A 129 -16.85 -4.93 -1.46
N GLU A 130 -16.51 -6.13 -1.92
CA GLU A 130 -16.65 -7.37 -1.16
C GLU A 130 -15.82 -7.35 0.13
N PHE A 131 -14.58 -6.87 0.03
CA PHE A 131 -13.71 -6.65 1.17
C PHE A 131 -14.36 -5.71 2.19
N TRP A 132 -14.91 -4.58 1.74
CA TRP A 132 -15.54 -3.60 2.62
C TRP A 132 -16.73 -4.20 3.36
N GLU A 133 -17.65 -4.83 2.65
CA GLU A 133 -18.83 -5.45 3.24
C GLU A 133 -18.45 -6.51 4.28
N SER A 134 -17.41 -7.29 3.99
CA SER A 134 -16.91 -8.34 4.86
C SER A 134 -16.17 -7.82 6.09
N ASN A 135 -15.56 -6.63 6.04
CA ASN A 135 -14.63 -6.16 7.09
C ASN A 135 -15.08 -4.87 7.79
N LYS A 136 -16.09 -4.14 7.32
CA LYS A 136 -16.53 -2.87 7.92
C LYS A 136 -16.92 -2.99 9.40
N HIS A 137 -17.43 -4.15 9.81
CA HIS A 137 -17.82 -4.42 11.19
C HIS A 137 -16.64 -4.37 12.19
N ILE A 138 -15.41 -4.59 11.71
CA ILE A 138 -14.19 -4.51 12.53
C ILE A 138 -13.99 -3.08 13.03
N LEU A 139 -14.45 -2.06 12.29
CA LEU A 139 -14.27 -0.65 12.63
C LEU A 139 -15.27 -0.13 13.67
N ASN A 140 -16.20 -0.97 14.12
CA ASN A 140 -17.19 -0.64 15.16
C ASN A 140 -16.67 -0.96 16.57
#